data_AF-A0A822C297-F1
#
_entry.id   AF-A0A822C297-F1
#
_cell.length_a   1.000
_cell.length_b   1.000
_cell.length_c   1.000
_cell.angle_alpha   90.00
_cell.angle_beta   90.00
_cell.angle_gamma   90.00
#
_symmetry.space_group_name_H-M   'P 1'
#
loop_
_entity.id
_entity.type
_entity.pdbx_description
1 polymer ?
#
loop_
_entity_poly.entity_id
_entity_poly.type
_entity_poly.pdbx_seq_one_letter_code
_entity_poly.pdbx_strand_id
1 'polypeptide(L)'
;MEHYITNSLICPLTQQLFSVPVLADDGYTYEQSAIVAWIQEKHPSPKTGQALSLSSLRPNHSIKNLIEEFENSLRTVDYRFKLDVDVRKERNAIFHVNTKSIYRAQWITRPNAPPTILLKMNGVRAQREASFCVQLSRHPHIIRTYGMVEPTPQDSIMLLQEYAPEGSLHDLLDDQSRVPDELILIEMFSQIADAMAYLAYNRVIHGDLACRNILVFRFNKYKPEDNLVKLTDFGLTRHSSIYMSVNNGSTVNDCIPIRYASPELIQHQKCSEKSDMFSMGVTMWEALSKATIPWSNIETDKEICQRVTSGEILSKPIMCSDETWLVILTTMIFNEQERPTFSQLKRSLTRLQYQLENLTRSHIELMAKFQRVLQVDMNQVVVGIAVEQTLVNLSGLNIDQTGATFRRIPDTNITVFRLRIPDDNNLKTFTKYY
;
A
#
# COMPACT_ATOMS: atom_id res chain seq x y z
N MET A 1 21.93 12.19 24.30
CA MET A 1 23.12 11.31 24.25
C MET A 1 22.70 9.98 23.60
N GLU A 2 22.04 10.02 22.44
CA GLU A 2 21.32 8.89 21.82
C GLU A 2 21.62 8.83 20.30
N HIS A 3 22.90 8.84 19.94
CA HIS A 3 23.33 8.89 18.53
C HIS A 3 24.32 7.80 18.13
N TYR A 4 24.55 6.81 18.99
CA TYR A 4 25.50 5.72 18.75
C TYR A 4 24.96 4.41 19.32
N ILE A 5 23.88 3.89 18.75
CA ILE A 5 23.65 2.43 18.82
C ILE A 5 24.24 1.90 17.53
N THR A 6 25.53 1.61 17.67
CA THR A 6 26.53 1.37 16.63
C THR A 6 26.33 0.00 16.01
N ASN A 7 26.80 -0.15 14.76
CA ASN A 7 26.93 -1.41 14.01
C ASN A 7 27.52 -2.61 14.81
N SER A 8 28.04 -2.39 16.01
CA SER A 8 28.53 -3.36 16.98
C SER A 8 27.49 -4.37 17.50
N LEU A 9 26.20 -4.03 17.50
CA LEU A 9 25.13 -4.94 17.99
C LEU A 9 24.47 -5.76 16.88
N ILE A 10 24.91 -5.55 15.64
CA ILE A 10 24.37 -6.23 14.46
C ILE A 10 25.33 -7.34 14.06
N CYS A 11 24.80 -8.53 13.88
CA CYS A 11 25.56 -9.67 13.42
C CYS A 11 26.09 -9.44 12.00
N PRO A 12 27.40 -9.55 11.76
CA PRO A 12 27.99 -9.37 10.45
C PRO A 12 27.59 -10.46 9.44
N LEU A 13 27.10 -11.61 9.90
CA LEU A 13 26.65 -12.70 9.05
C LEU A 13 25.15 -12.65 8.76
N THR A 14 24.31 -12.36 9.75
CA THR A 14 22.84 -12.30 9.55
C THR A 14 22.31 -10.89 9.31
N GLN A 15 23.12 -9.87 9.59
CA GLN A 15 22.78 -8.44 9.52
C GLN A 15 21.52 -8.08 10.35
N GLN A 16 21.23 -8.87 11.38
CA GLN A 16 20.20 -8.65 12.39
C GLN A 16 20.83 -8.32 13.74
N LEU A 17 20.06 -7.73 14.65
CA LEU A 17 20.47 -7.64 16.06
C LEU A 17 20.77 -9.06 16.58
N PHE A 18 21.87 -9.26 17.32
CA PHE A 18 22.14 -10.59 17.86
C PHE A 18 21.03 -11.02 18.83
N SER A 19 20.66 -12.29 18.77
CA SER A 19 19.85 -12.96 19.79
C SER A 19 20.75 -13.79 20.69
N VAL A 20 21.67 -14.57 20.09
CA VAL A 20 22.66 -15.37 20.81
C VAL A 20 24.05 -15.11 20.21
N PRO A 21 24.72 -14.01 20.60
CA PRO A 21 26.03 -13.65 20.06
C PRO A 21 27.13 -14.60 20.54
N VAL A 22 27.95 -15.10 19.62
CA VAL A 22 29.16 -15.90 19.88
C VAL A 22 30.38 -15.29 19.19
N LEU A 23 31.51 -15.26 19.88
CA LEU A 23 32.82 -14.85 19.36
C LEU A 23 33.51 -16.05 18.70
N ALA A 24 33.99 -15.84 17.47
CA ALA A 24 34.81 -16.80 16.73
C ALA A 24 36.31 -16.46 16.82
N ASP A 25 37.17 -17.40 16.43
CA ASP A 25 38.64 -17.23 16.50
C ASP A 25 39.21 -16.13 15.62
N ASP A 26 38.45 -15.71 14.60
CA ASP A 26 38.81 -14.57 13.75
C ASP A 26 38.62 -13.21 14.44
N GLY A 27 38.15 -13.21 15.69
CA GLY A 27 37.93 -12.03 16.52
C GLY A 27 36.59 -11.33 16.28
N TYR A 28 35.72 -11.88 15.43
CA TYR A 28 34.40 -11.31 15.15
C TYR A 28 33.29 -12.06 15.88
N THR A 29 32.22 -11.33 16.20
CA THR A 29 31.02 -11.88 16.83
C THR A 29 30.00 -12.20 15.78
N TYR A 30 29.35 -13.36 15.89
CA TYR A 30 28.34 -13.85 14.98
C TYR A 30 27.11 -14.36 15.75
N GLU A 31 25.97 -14.48 15.08
CA GLU A 31 24.79 -15.15 15.62
C GLU A 31 25.06 -16.65 15.66
N GLN A 32 24.83 -17.29 16.81
CA GLN A 32 25.22 -18.68 17.06
C GLN A 32 24.67 -19.63 16.00
N SER A 33 23.38 -19.56 15.72
CA SER A 33 22.72 -20.45 14.76
C SER A 33 23.29 -20.28 13.35
N ALA A 34 23.56 -19.04 12.94
CA ALA A 34 24.04 -18.73 11.60
C ALA A 34 25.50 -19.14 11.39
N ILE A 35 26.38 -18.85 12.35
CA ILE A 35 27.81 -19.18 12.19
C ILE A 35 28.05 -20.69 12.29
N VAL A 36 27.26 -21.41 13.09
CA VAL A 36 27.33 -22.88 13.16
C VAL A 36 26.97 -23.49 11.81
N ALA A 37 25.87 -23.04 11.18
CA ALA A 37 25.48 -23.50 9.85
C ALA A 37 26.56 -23.16 8.80
N TRP A 38 27.09 -21.94 8.84
CA TRP A 38 28.14 -21.47 7.93
C TRP A 38 29.42 -22.32 7.98
N ILE A 39 29.86 -22.69 9.19
CA ILE A 39 31.04 -23.54 9.39
C ILE A 39 30.76 -24.98 8.93
N GLN A 40 29.55 -25.50 9.16
CA GLN A 40 29.16 -26.85 8.74
C GLN A 40 29.15 -27.01 7.22
N GLU A 41 28.83 -25.94 6.47
CA GLU A 41 28.92 -25.88 5.01
C GLU A 41 30.37 -25.69 4.50
N LYS A 42 31.36 -25.73 5.40
CA LYS A 42 32.81 -25.58 5.13
C LYS A 42 33.18 -24.22 4.52
N HIS A 43 32.42 -23.17 4.82
CA HIS A 43 32.77 -21.82 4.39
C HIS A 43 33.84 -21.19 5.30
N PRO A 44 34.78 -20.40 4.76
CA PRO A 44 35.75 -19.63 5.54
C PRO A 44 35.05 -18.44 6.24
N SER A 45 35.74 -17.77 7.17
CA SER A 45 35.23 -16.62 7.90
C SER A 45 34.57 -15.60 6.97
N PRO A 46 33.32 -15.18 7.27
CA PRO A 46 32.63 -14.13 6.51
C PRO A 46 33.35 -12.77 6.52
N LYS A 47 34.30 -12.55 7.43
CA LYS A 47 34.99 -11.26 7.60
C LYS A 47 36.46 -11.28 7.23
N THR A 48 37.15 -12.39 7.50
CA THR A 48 38.61 -12.47 7.32
C THR A 48 39.03 -13.49 6.27
N GLY A 49 38.12 -14.37 5.83
CA GLY A 49 38.45 -15.48 4.94
C GLY A 49 39.29 -16.60 5.58
N GLN A 50 39.53 -16.55 6.89
CA GLN A 50 40.26 -17.59 7.63
C GLN A 50 39.39 -18.82 7.92
N ALA A 51 40.00 -19.99 8.12
CA ALA A 51 39.26 -21.19 8.53
C ALA A 51 38.70 -21.03 9.95
N LEU A 52 37.44 -21.41 10.15
CA LEU A 52 36.75 -21.34 11.44
C LEU A 52 36.49 -22.76 11.99
N SER A 53 36.46 -22.90 13.32
CA SER A 53 36.14 -24.17 14.01
C SER A 53 34.89 -24.02 14.87
N LEU A 54 34.04 -25.05 14.89
CA LEU A 54 32.88 -25.08 15.80
C LEU A 54 33.30 -25.16 17.27
N SER A 55 34.42 -25.84 17.57
CA SER A 55 34.90 -26.04 18.94
C SER A 55 35.42 -24.78 19.60
N SER A 56 35.65 -23.72 18.84
CA SER A 56 36.25 -22.48 19.33
C SER A 56 35.26 -21.33 19.50
N LEU A 57 34.01 -21.49 19.06
CA LEU A 57 32.95 -20.51 19.30
C LEU A 57 32.69 -20.37 20.80
N ARG A 58 32.76 -19.13 21.31
CA ARG A 58 32.51 -18.81 22.72
C ARG A 58 31.35 -17.82 22.84
N PRO A 59 30.45 -17.94 23.83
CA PRO A 59 29.43 -16.92 24.06
C PRO A 59 30.04 -15.51 24.24
N ASN A 60 29.51 -14.51 23.53
CA ASN A 60 29.91 -13.12 23.72
C ASN A 60 28.91 -12.40 24.65
N HIS A 61 29.14 -12.58 25.95
CA HIS A 61 28.29 -11.98 26.99
C HIS A 61 28.28 -10.45 26.95
N SER A 62 29.35 -9.79 26.50
CA SER A 62 29.41 -8.32 26.42
C SER A 62 28.42 -7.77 25.41
N ILE A 63 28.35 -8.37 24.22
CA ILE A 63 27.38 -7.99 23.19
C ILE A 63 25.96 -8.35 23.62
N LYS A 64 25.78 -9.51 24.27
CA LYS A 64 24.47 -9.91 24.83
C LYS A 64 23.97 -8.90 25.85
N ASN A 65 24.81 -8.47 26.79
CA ASN A 65 24.44 -7.48 27.80
C ASN A 65 24.14 -6.12 27.17
N LEU A 66 24.89 -5.68 26.14
CA LEU A 66 24.60 -4.44 25.43
C LEU A 66 23.27 -4.49 24.66
N ILE A 67 22.90 -5.67 24.13
CA ILE A 67 21.58 -5.87 23.51
C ILE A 67 20.50 -5.83 24.57
N GLU A 68 20.68 -6.52 25.70
CA GLU A 68 19.74 -6.46 26.81
C GLU A 68 19.59 -5.03 27.34
N GLU A 69 20.68 -4.27 27.44
CA GLU A 69 20.67 -2.85 27.79
C GLU A 69 19.98 -1.99 26.72
N PHE A 70 20.21 -2.24 25.43
CA PHE A 70 19.52 -1.54 24.35
C PHE A 70 18.03 -1.86 24.33
N GLU A 71 17.63 -3.12 24.49
CA GLU A 71 16.24 -3.54 24.60
C GLU A 71 15.59 -3.01 25.87
N ASN A 72 16.31 -3.00 26.99
CA ASN A 72 15.86 -2.36 28.22
C ASN A 72 15.79 -0.83 28.06
N SER A 73 16.66 -0.23 27.25
CA SER A 73 16.57 1.20 26.90
C SER A 73 15.29 1.45 26.10
N LEU A 74 14.94 0.59 25.13
CA LEU A 74 13.66 0.66 24.42
C LEU A 74 12.45 0.40 25.32
N ARG A 75 12.57 -0.48 26.34
CA ARG A 75 11.53 -0.70 27.36
C ARG A 75 11.39 0.47 28.33
N THR A 76 12.47 1.23 28.55
CA THR A 76 12.52 2.43 29.41
C THR A 76 12.32 3.73 28.64
N VAL A 77 12.29 3.69 27.30
CA VAL A 77 11.66 4.74 26.49
C VAL A 77 10.22 4.78 26.94
N ASP A 78 9.94 5.80 27.76
CA ASP A 78 8.65 6.15 28.28
C ASP A 78 7.65 6.19 27.12
N TYR A 79 6.90 5.09 26.95
CA TYR A 79 5.79 4.96 26.01
C TYR A 79 4.67 5.88 26.49
N ARG A 80 4.89 7.21 26.45
CA ARG A 80 4.13 8.32 27.07
C ARG A 80 2.64 8.41 26.72
N PHE A 81 2.10 7.41 26.04
CA PHE A 81 0.68 7.29 25.72
C PHE A 81 0.09 6.02 26.33
N LYS A 82 0.41 5.73 27.60
CA LYS A 82 -0.50 4.94 28.42
C LYS A 82 -1.80 5.72 28.56
N LEU A 83 -2.90 5.10 28.16
CA LEU A 83 -4.23 5.64 28.32
C LEU A 83 -4.79 5.12 29.64
N ASP A 84 -4.95 6.03 30.59
CA ASP A 84 -5.70 5.78 31.81
C ASP A 84 -7.21 5.89 31.50
N VAL A 85 -7.74 4.85 30.85
CA VAL A 85 -9.12 4.82 30.36
C VAL A 85 -9.73 3.44 30.54
N ASP A 86 -10.97 3.43 31.03
CA ASP A 86 -11.76 2.20 31.06
C ASP A 86 -12.35 1.91 29.68
N VAL A 87 -12.05 0.72 29.15
CA VAL A 87 -12.54 0.25 27.86
C VAL A 87 -13.32 -1.03 28.04
N ARG A 88 -14.56 -1.05 27.54
CA ARG A 88 -15.35 -2.27 27.44
C ARG A 88 -15.10 -2.94 26.10
N LYS A 89 -14.48 -4.12 26.13
CA LYS A 89 -14.24 -4.96 24.95
C LYS A 89 -15.45 -5.86 24.66
N GLU A 90 -15.82 -6.01 23.39
CA GLU A 90 -16.76 -7.07 23.00
C GLU A 90 -16.15 -8.47 23.16
N ARG A 91 -17.01 -9.49 23.36
CA ARG A 91 -16.56 -10.86 23.61
C ARG A 91 -15.84 -11.46 22.40
N ASN A 92 -16.41 -11.28 21.22
CA ASN A 92 -15.92 -11.86 19.99
C ASN A 92 -14.92 -10.91 19.32
N ALA A 93 -13.83 -11.47 18.80
CA ALA A 93 -12.92 -10.71 17.96
C ALA A 93 -13.58 -10.46 16.60
N ILE A 94 -13.38 -9.26 16.05
CA ILE A 94 -13.72 -8.97 14.64
C ILE A 94 -12.67 -9.52 13.69
N PHE A 95 -11.43 -9.71 14.18
CA PHE A 95 -10.33 -10.30 13.43
C PHE A 95 -9.38 -11.01 14.38
N HIS A 96 -8.86 -12.17 13.99
CA HIS A 96 -7.93 -12.95 14.80
C HIS A 96 -6.95 -13.73 13.94
N VAL A 97 -5.66 -13.54 14.21
CA VAL A 97 -4.54 -14.36 13.74
C VAL A 97 -3.57 -14.56 14.90
N ASN A 98 -2.59 -15.46 14.75
CA ASN A 98 -1.66 -15.83 15.84
C ASN A 98 -0.97 -14.60 16.49
N THR A 99 -0.62 -13.60 15.70
CA THR A 99 0.11 -12.41 16.17
C THR A 99 -0.79 -11.25 16.56
N LYS A 100 -2.03 -11.17 16.05
CA LYS A 100 -2.91 -10.01 16.22
C LYS A 100 -4.37 -10.40 16.43
N SER A 101 -5.06 -9.68 17.30
CA SER A 101 -6.51 -9.83 17.49
C SER A 101 -7.13 -8.47 17.63
N ILE A 102 -8.25 -8.24 16.94
CA ILE A 102 -8.95 -6.97 16.95
C ILE A 102 -10.35 -7.20 17.53
N TYR A 103 -10.73 -6.36 18.48
CA TYR A 103 -12.03 -6.39 19.13
C TYR A 103 -12.70 -5.04 18.98
N ARG A 104 -14.03 -5.02 18.80
CA ARG A 104 -14.79 -3.79 19.03
C ARG A 104 -14.67 -3.38 20.50
N ALA A 105 -14.53 -2.08 20.71
CA ALA A 105 -14.28 -1.50 22.01
C ALA A 105 -15.14 -0.25 22.23
N GLN A 106 -15.67 -0.10 23.43
CA GLN A 106 -16.38 1.08 23.87
C GLN A 106 -15.58 1.79 24.96
N TRP A 107 -15.29 3.06 24.73
CA TRP A 107 -14.66 3.94 25.71
C TRP A 107 -15.69 4.33 26.78
N ILE A 108 -15.53 3.81 28.01
CA ILE A 108 -16.53 3.97 29.07
C ILE A 108 -16.50 5.39 29.64
N THR A 109 -15.30 5.93 29.87
CA THR A 109 -15.12 7.27 30.47
C THR A 109 -15.50 8.42 29.54
N ARG A 110 -15.86 8.14 28.28
CA ARG A 110 -16.26 9.14 27.29
C ARG A 110 -17.50 8.66 26.51
N PRO A 111 -18.72 8.98 26.99
CA PRO A 111 -19.98 8.47 26.41
C PRO A 111 -20.18 8.79 24.92
N ASN A 112 -19.62 9.90 24.44
CA ASN A 112 -19.66 10.34 23.03
C ASN A 112 -18.32 10.09 22.32
N ALA A 113 -17.54 9.10 22.74
CA ALA A 113 -16.33 8.73 22.04
C ALA A 113 -16.64 8.23 20.62
N PRO A 114 -15.74 8.45 19.66
CA PRO A 114 -15.86 7.85 18.35
C PRO A 114 -15.83 6.31 18.49
N PRO A 115 -16.38 5.56 17.51
CA PRO A 115 -16.22 4.11 17.45
C PRO A 115 -14.73 3.72 17.54
N THR A 116 -14.42 2.75 18.40
CA THR A 116 -13.05 2.30 18.66
C THR A 116 -12.88 0.80 18.58
N ILE A 117 -11.65 0.37 18.37
CA ILE A 117 -11.22 -1.02 18.48
C ILE A 117 -10.09 -1.16 19.49
N LEU A 118 -10.00 -2.36 20.07
CA LEU A 118 -8.86 -2.81 20.86
C LEU A 118 -8.04 -3.77 19.99
N LEU A 119 -6.84 -3.34 19.61
CA LEU A 119 -5.86 -4.16 18.90
C LEU A 119 -4.93 -4.81 19.93
N LYS A 120 -5.03 -6.13 20.06
CA LYS A 120 -4.09 -6.96 20.81
C LYS A 120 -2.99 -7.46 19.88
N MET A 121 -1.74 -7.20 20.22
CA MET A 121 -0.55 -7.71 19.52
C MET A 121 0.26 -8.61 20.43
N ASN A 122 0.73 -9.73 19.91
CA ASN A 122 1.56 -10.70 20.61
C ASN A 122 2.94 -10.80 19.97
N GLY A 123 3.93 -11.21 20.76
CA GLY A 123 5.25 -11.59 20.28
C GLY A 123 6.27 -10.45 20.29
N VAL A 124 7.52 -10.81 19.98
CA VAL A 124 8.71 -9.97 20.20
C VAL A 124 8.71 -8.65 19.42
N ARG A 125 7.93 -8.55 18.32
CA ARG A 125 7.83 -7.33 17.50
C ARG A 125 6.71 -6.38 17.96
N ALA A 126 5.82 -6.81 18.86
CA ALA A 126 4.65 -6.03 19.27
C ALA A 126 5.02 -4.65 19.84
N GLN A 127 6.08 -4.59 20.66
CA GLN A 127 6.56 -3.33 21.26
C GLN A 127 7.02 -2.31 20.21
N ARG A 128 7.74 -2.79 19.19
CA ARG A 128 8.23 -1.95 18.10
C ARG A 128 7.07 -1.45 17.24
N GLU A 129 6.17 -2.35 16.84
CA GLU A 129 4.98 -1.98 16.06
C GLU A 129 4.12 -0.95 16.82
N ALA A 130 3.88 -1.17 18.12
CA ALA A 130 3.13 -0.25 18.95
C ALA A 130 3.76 1.15 19.02
N SER A 131 5.09 1.23 19.10
CA SER A 131 5.80 2.50 19.07
C SER A 131 5.55 3.27 17.78
N PHE A 132 5.63 2.62 16.62
CA PHE A 132 5.35 3.26 15.33
C PHE A 132 3.89 3.70 15.23
N CYS A 133 2.95 2.83 15.61
CA CYS A 133 1.51 3.15 15.63
C CYS A 133 1.21 4.44 16.41
N VAL A 134 1.83 4.62 17.58
CA VAL A 134 1.64 5.80 18.41
C VAL A 134 2.37 7.02 17.83
N GLN A 135 3.62 6.87 17.42
CA GLN A 135 4.44 7.98 16.89
C GLN A 135 3.86 8.58 15.61
N LEU A 136 3.30 7.75 14.73
CA LEU A 136 2.80 8.15 13.42
C LEU A 136 1.31 8.58 13.44
N SER A 137 0.59 8.31 14.54
CA SER A 137 -0.87 8.50 14.72
C SER A 137 -1.43 9.90 14.49
N ARG A 138 -0.57 10.92 14.38
CA ARG A 138 -1.00 12.33 14.22
C ARG A 138 -1.30 12.71 12.78
N HIS A 139 -0.88 11.90 11.80
CA HIS A 139 -1.16 12.16 10.40
C HIS A 139 -2.62 11.84 10.06
N PRO A 140 -3.35 12.71 9.32
CA PRO A 140 -4.78 12.52 9.05
C PRO A 140 -5.10 11.24 8.26
N HIS A 141 -4.17 10.79 7.41
CA HIS A 141 -4.29 9.60 6.56
C HIS A 141 -3.55 8.37 7.12
N ILE A 142 -3.21 8.38 8.42
CA ILE A 142 -2.69 7.21 9.15
C ILE A 142 -3.66 6.87 10.27
N ILE A 143 -3.85 5.57 10.53
CA ILE A 143 -4.75 5.08 11.57
C ILE A 143 -4.44 5.75 12.93
N ARG A 144 -5.44 6.39 13.51
CA ARG A 144 -5.30 7.05 14.80
C ARG A 144 -5.21 6.01 15.91
N THR A 145 -4.02 5.90 16.46
CA THR A 145 -3.76 5.18 17.71
C THR A 145 -3.85 6.14 18.86
N TYR A 146 -4.84 5.95 19.74
CA TYR A 146 -5.02 6.80 20.92
C TYR A 146 -3.93 6.54 21.96
N GLY A 147 -3.48 5.28 22.08
CA GLY A 147 -2.45 4.87 23.02
C GLY A 147 -2.66 3.43 23.50
N MET A 148 -1.86 3.04 24.50
CA MET A 148 -1.84 1.71 25.09
C MET A 148 -2.80 1.61 26.27
N VAL A 149 -3.57 0.52 26.36
CA VAL A 149 -4.53 0.29 27.44
C VAL A 149 -3.99 -0.76 28.40
N GLU A 150 -4.11 -0.50 29.70
CA GLU A 150 -3.77 -1.44 30.78
C GLU A 150 -5.05 -1.93 31.49
N PRO A 151 -5.03 -3.14 32.12
CA PRO A 151 -3.92 -4.09 32.14
C PRO A 151 -3.80 -4.89 30.84
N THR A 152 -2.57 -5.11 30.39
CA THR A 152 -2.28 -6.01 29.27
C THR A 152 -2.04 -7.44 29.78
N PRO A 153 -2.58 -8.49 29.14
CA PRO A 153 -2.16 -9.86 29.39
C PRO A 153 -0.65 -10.02 29.21
N GLN A 154 -0.06 -10.94 29.96
CA GLN A 154 1.39 -11.21 29.94
C GLN A 154 1.89 -11.45 28.50
N ASP A 155 2.98 -10.78 28.13
CA ASP A 155 3.61 -10.80 26.79
C ASP A 155 2.75 -10.31 25.61
N SER A 156 1.74 -9.46 25.88
CA SER A 156 0.93 -8.81 24.84
C SER A 156 0.82 -7.30 25.02
N ILE A 157 0.54 -6.58 23.94
CA ILE A 157 0.26 -5.15 23.94
C ILE A 157 -1.16 -4.93 23.47
N MET A 158 -1.88 -4.02 24.13
CA MET A 158 -3.20 -3.59 23.72
C MET A 158 -3.20 -2.12 23.34
N LEU A 159 -3.59 -1.80 22.11
CA LEU A 159 -3.76 -0.44 21.61
C LEU A 159 -5.24 -0.13 21.43
N LEU A 160 -5.64 1.07 21.86
CA LEU A 160 -6.93 1.64 21.48
C LEU A 160 -6.76 2.43 20.19
N GLN A 161 -7.50 2.06 19.15
CA GLN A 161 -7.48 2.72 17.85
C GLN A 161 -8.89 3.14 17.43
N GLU A 162 -8.98 4.10 16.51
CA GLU A 162 -10.26 4.40 15.86
C GLU A 162 -10.74 3.23 15.01
N TYR A 163 -12.06 3.05 14.92
CA TYR A 163 -12.66 1.98 14.14
C TYR A 163 -12.98 2.45 12.72
N ALA A 164 -12.58 1.65 11.71
CA ALA A 164 -12.92 1.85 10.31
C ALA A 164 -14.24 1.13 9.98
N PRO A 165 -15.37 1.84 9.82
CA PRO A 165 -16.68 1.22 9.62
C PRO A 165 -16.81 0.48 8.29
N GLU A 166 -16.06 0.88 7.27
CA GLU A 166 -16.16 0.30 5.92
C GLU A 166 -15.13 -0.81 5.67
N GLY A 167 -14.40 -1.24 6.72
CA GLY A 167 -13.38 -2.28 6.60
C GLY A 167 -12.12 -1.82 5.87
N SER A 168 -11.40 -2.76 5.27
CA SER A 168 -10.26 -2.47 4.40
C SER A 168 -10.71 -2.09 2.99
N LEU A 169 -9.83 -1.45 2.22
CA LEU A 169 -10.06 -1.18 0.81
C LEU A 169 -10.22 -2.48 0.02
N HIS A 170 -9.53 -3.56 0.42
CA HIS A 170 -9.73 -4.89 -0.15
C HIS A 170 -11.18 -5.37 0.06
N ASP A 171 -11.72 -5.26 1.28
CA ASP A 171 -13.11 -5.66 1.58
C ASP A 171 -14.12 -4.83 0.75
N LEU A 172 -13.86 -3.53 0.60
CA LEU A 172 -14.70 -2.64 -0.21
C LEU A 172 -14.71 -3.02 -1.70
N LEU A 173 -13.56 -3.42 -2.24
CA LEU A 173 -13.39 -3.79 -3.64
C LEU A 173 -14.01 -5.15 -3.98
N ASP A 174 -14.03 -6.07 -3.01
CA ASP A 174 -14.66 -7.39 -3.16
C ASP A 174 -16.20 -7.29 -3.19
N ASP A 175 -16.78 -6.25 -2.60
CA ASP A 175 -18.21 -5.96 -2.68
C ASP A 175 -18.62 -5.37 -4.04
N GLN A 176 -19.15 -6.25 -4.90
CA GLN A 176 -19.66 -5.92 -6.24
C GLN A 176 -20.73 -4.81 -6.26
N SER A 177 -21.44 -4.57 -5.16
CA SER A 177 -22.49 -3.54 -5.08
C SER A 177 -21.95 -2.13 -4.77
N ARG A 178 -20.68 -2.07 -4.35
CA ARG A 178 -20.03 -0.86 -3.80
C ARG A 178 -18.74 -0.50 -4.49
N VAL A 179 -18.49 -1.04 -5.68
CA VAL A 179 -17.22 -0.85 -6.40
C VAL A 179 -16.96 0.64 -6.64
N PRO A 180 -15.85 1.20 -6.11
CA PRO A 180 -15.43 2.57 -6.40
C PRO A 180 -15.07 2.71 -7.88
N ASP A 181 -15.41 3.86 -8.48
CA ASP A 181 -14.89 4.20 -9.80
C ASP A 181 -13.42 4.65 -9.71
N GLU A 182 -12.79 4.82 -10.88
CA GLU A 182 -11.40 5.23 -10.99
C GLU A 182 -11.11 6.57 -10.30
N LEU A 183 -12.04 7.54 -10.36
CA LEU A 183 -11.86 8.85 -9.76
C LEU A 183 -11.88 8.78 -8.23
N ILE A 184 -12.79 7.98 -7.66
CA ILE A 184 -12.80 7.68 -6.23
C ILE A 184 -11.48 7.02 -5.80
N LEU A 185 -10.97 6.05 -6.57
CA LEU A 185 -9.71 5.39 -6.26
C LEU A 185 -8.52 6.36 -6.31
N ILE A 186 -8.46 7.26 -7.30
CA ILE A 186 -7.40 8.27 -7.39
C ILE A 186 -7.40 9.19 -6.16
N GLU A 187 -8.57 9.61 -5.69
CA GLU A 187 -8.69 10.39 -4.45
C GLU A 187 -8.18 9.61 -3.24
N MET A 188 -8.60 8.35 -3.08
CA MET A 188 -8.13 7.48 -1.99
C MET A 188 -6.60 7.30 -2.05
N PHE A 189 -6.02 7.06 -3.22
CA PHE A 189 -4.56 6.91 -3.36
C PHE A 189 -3.80 8.23 -3.20
N SER A 190 -4.42 9.38 -3.48
CA SER A 190 -3.86 10.70 -3.14
C SER A 190 -3.67 10.86 -1.63
N GLN A 191 -4.65 10.39 -0.83
CA GLN A 191 -4.57 10.37 0.63
C GLN A 191 -3.49 9.40 1.14
N ILE A 192 -3.35 8.21 0.54
CA ILE A 192 -2.29 7.25 0.93
C ILE A 192 -0.90 7.72 0.48
N ALA A 193 -0.77 8.38 -0.67
CA ALA A 193 0.49 9.00 -1.08
C ALA A 193 0.93 10.09 -0.10
N ASP A 194 0.00 10.84 0.48
CA ASP A 194 0.27 11.81 1.55
C ASP A 194 0.79 11.14 2.82
N ALA A 195 0.14 10.06 3.28
CA ALA A 195 0.62 9.27 4.42
C ALA A 195 2.03 8.71 4.19
N MET A 196 2.29 8.16 3.01
CA MET A 196 3.60 7.59 2.67
C MET A 196 4.68 8.66 2.52
N ALA A 197 4.35 9.86 2.05
CA ALA A 197 5.27 10.99 2.06
C ALA A 197 5.66 11.38 3.50
N TYR A 198 4.71 11.34 4.44
CA TYR A 198 4.99 11.56 5.86
C TYR A 198 5.88 10.46 6.46
N LEU A 199 5.65 9.19 6.12
CA LEU A 199 6.53 8.09 6.52
C LEU A 199 7.96 8.30 6.00
N ALA A 200 8.11 8.61 4.70
CA ALA A 200 9.40 8.87 4.07
C ALA A 200 10.15 10.02 4.74
N TYR A 201 9.47 11.12 5.06
CA TYR A 201 10.03 12.25 5.80
C TYR A 201 10.58 11.82 7.18
N ASN A 202 9.86 10.94 7.88
CA ASN A 202 10.29 10.37 9.16
C ASN A 202 11.28 9.21 9.01
N ARG A 203 11.77 8.93 7.79
CA ARG A 203 12.67 7.82 7.47
C ARG A 203 12.11 6.47 7.92
N VAL A 204 10.81 6.30 7.76
CA VAL A 204 10.08 5.08 8.06
C VAL A 204 9.71 4.41 6.75
N ILE A 205 10.00 3.11 6.65
CA ILE A 205 9.63 2.26 5.53
C ILE A 205 8.49 1.35 5.99
N HIS A 206 7.40 1.32 5.25
CA HIS A 206 6.23 0.50 5.58
C HIS A 206 6.52 -0.98 5.38
N GLY A 207 6.98 -1.37 4.18
CA GLY A 207 7.39 -2.72 3.83
C GLY A 207 6.26 -3.73 3.57
N ASP A 208 4.99 -3.29 3.62
CA ASP A 208 3.81 -4.14 3.38
C ASP A 208 2.62 -3.35 2.83
N LEU A 209 2.86 -2.49 1.85
CA LEU A 209 1.78 -1.69 1.27
C LEU A 209 0.91 -2.56 0.35
N ALA A 210 -0.38 -2.65 0.66
CA ALA A 210 -1.41 -3.40 -0.08
C ALA A 210 -2.81 -2.90 0.30
N CYS A 211 -3.86 -3.22 -0.49
CA CYS A 211 -5.22 -2.72 -0.22
C CYS A 211 -5.79 -3.21 1.12
N ARG A 212 -5.38 -4.41 1.57
CA ARG A 212 -5.75 -4.94 2.91
C ARG A 212 -5.25 -4.07 4.08
N ASN A 213 -4.19 -3.28 3.85
CA ASN A 213 -3.57 -2.41 4.84
C ASN A 213 -4.00 -0.93 4.67
N ILE A 214 -5.01 -0.68 3.83
CA ILE A 214 -5.67 0.62 3.69
C ILE A 214 -7.08 0.48 4.27
N LEU A 215 -7.40 1.24 5.30
CA LEU A 215 -8.71 1.21 5.96
C LEU A 215 -9.61 2.32 5.45
N VAL A 216 -10.89 2.00 5.20
CA VAL A 216 -11.89 2.93 4.69
C VAL A 216 -12.75 3.45 5.85
N PHE A 217 -12.73 4.76 6.07
CA PHE A 217 -13.47 5.43 7.13
C PHE A 217 -14.78 6.04 6.65
N ARG A 218 -14.79 6.53 5.41
CA ARG A 218 -15.98 7.02 4.73
C ARG A 218 -15.91 6.60 3.28
N PHE A 219 -17.04 6.15 2.76
CA PHE A 219 -17.20 5.79 1.37
C PHE A 219 -18.40 6.50 0.75
N ASN A 220 -18.15 7.21 -0.34
CA ASN A 220 -19.18 7.80 -1.19
C ASN A 220 -18.81 7.59 -2.65
N LYS A 221 -19.51 6.67 -3.31
CA LYS A 221 -19.29 6.32 -4.72
C LYS A 221 -19.59 7.44 -5.73
N TYR A 222 -20.19 8.54 -5.28
CA TYR A 222 -20.61 9.64 -6.16
C TYR A 222 -19.82 10.94 -5.95
N LYS A 223 -19.03 11.03 -4.88
CA LYS A 223 -18.29 12.24 -4.51
C LYS A 223 -16.90 11.87 -3.99
N PRO A 224 -15.85 12.01 -4.82
CA PRO A 224 -14.48 11.72 -4.43
C PRO A 224 -14.11 12.32 -3.07
N GLU A 225 -14.39 13.61 -2.87
CA GLU A 225 -14.03 14.39 -1.70
C GLU A 225 -14.65 13.93 -0.37
N ASP A 226 -15.73 13.15 -0.43
CA ASP A 226 -16.41 12.61 0.76
C ASP A 226 -15.76 11.31 1.28
N ASN A 227 -14.81 10.74 0.53
CA ASN A 227 -14.12 9.50 0.89
C ASN A 227 -12.95 9.79 1.83
N LEU A 228 -12.71 8.87 2.77
CA LEU A 228 -11.58 8.96 3.70
C LEU A 228 -10.96 7.58 3.87
N VAL A 229 -9.67 7.48 3.57
CA VAL A 229 -8.86 6.28 3.80
C VAL A 229 -7.67 6.58 4.70
N LYS A 230 -7.23 5.55 5.44
CA LYS A 230 -6.09 5.65 6.33
C LYS A 230 -5.21 4.42 6.23
N LEU A 231 -3.91 4.64 6.22
CA LEU A 231 -2.90 3.58 6.24
C LEU A 231 -2.82 2.93 7.63
N THR A 232 -2.70 1.59 7.68
CA THR A 232 -2.55 0.80 8.90
C THR A 232 -1.49 -0.29 8.74
N ASP A 233 -1.29 -1.08 9.80
CA ASP A 233 -0.42 -2.26 9.89
C ASP A 233 1.08 -1.98 9.68
N PHE A 234 1.73 -1.59 10.77
CA PHE A 234 3.17 -1.33 10.80
C PHE A 234 4.00 -2.57 11.21
N GLY A 235 3.46 -3.78 11.04
CA GLY A 235 4.08 -5.03 11.54
C GLY A 235 5.43 -5.37 10.89
N LEU A 236 5.68 -4.87 9.68
CA LEU A 236 6.95 -5.01 8.95
C LEU A 236 7.76 -3.70 8.89
N THR A 237 7.29 -2.64 9.56
CA THR A 237 7.85 -1.30 9.49
C THR A 237 9.21 -1.17 10.18
N ARG A 238 10.12 -0.41 9.55
CA ARG A 238 11.52 -0.25 9.99
C ARG A 238 12.02 1.18 9.74
N HIS A 239 13.00 1.64 10.54
CA HIS A 239 13.71 2.89 10.28
C HIS A 239 14.76 2.71 9.17
N SER A 240 14.88 3.70 8.28
CA SER A 240 15.77 3.66 7.11
C SER A 240 17.27 3.64 7.47
N SER A 241 17.68 4.09 8.66
CA SER A 241 19.09 4.07 9.11
C SER A 241 19.63 2.66 9.40
N ILE A 242 18.75 1.65 9.44
CA ILE A 242 19.10 0.24 9.69
C ILE A 242 19.56 -0.46 8.37
N TYR A 243 19.54 0.24 7.23
CA TYR A 243 19.70 -0.35 5.90
C TYR A 243 21.08 -0.20 5.23
N MET A 244 22.14 0.13 5.97
CA MET A 244 23.47 0.05 5.39
C MET A 244 23.96 -1.41 5.36
N SER A 245 23.58 -2.11 4.29
CA SER A 245 24.14 -3.38 3.79
C SER A 245 23.67 -4.69 4.44
N VAL A 246 22.49 -5.20 4.04
CA VAL A 246 22.11 -6.60 4.26
C VAL A 246 22.61 -7.44 3.07
N ASN A 247 23.81 -8.02 3.20
CA ASN A 247 24.27 -9.10 2.34
C ASN A 247 24.18 -10.43 3.12
N ASN A 248 23.47 -11.37 2.52
CA ASN A 248 23.44 -12.83 2.75
C ASN A 248 22.77 -13.40 4.01
N GLY A 249 21.84 -14.33 3.78
CA GLY A 249 21.72 -15.55 4.58
C GLY A 249 20.64 -15.60 5.66
N SER A 250 19.45 -16.07 5.25
CA SER A 250 18.50 -16.86 6.07
C SER A 250 17.60 -16.10 7.07
N THR A 251 16.29 -16.25 6.88
CA THR A 251 15.08 -15.75 7.63
C THR A 251 14.32 -14.54 7.07
N VAL A 252 14.76 -13.93 5.96
CA VAL A 252 14.00 -12.83 5.31
C VAL A 252 12.93 -13.34 4.34
N ASN A 253 13.07 -14.57 3.83
CA ASN A 253 12.13 -15.12 2.84
C ASN A 253 10.68 -15.25 3.33
N ASP A 254 10.45 -15.48 4.63
CA ASP A 254 9.09 -15.75 5.15
C ASP A 254 8.28 -14.47 5.46
N CYS A 255 8.83 -13.28 5.24
CA CYS A 255 8.16 -12.01 5.57
C CYS A 255 8.11 -10.99 4.43
N ILE A 256 8.66 -11.29 3.25
CA ILE A 256 8.52 -10.39 2.09
C ILE A 256 7.17 -10.68 1.41
N PRO A 257 6.30 -9.68 1.22
CA PRO A 257 5.10 -9.85 0.40
C PRO A 257 5.50 -9.93 -1.08
N ILE A 258 5.94 -11.11 -1.55
CA ILE A 258 6.57 -11.34 -2.87
C ILE A 258 5.78 -10.70 -4.03
N ARG A 259 4.45 -10.79 -4.00
CA ARG A 259 3.56 -10.27 -5.04
C ARG A 259 3.58 -8.74 -5.17
N TYR A 260 4.05 -8.03 -4.15
CA TYR A 260 4.15 -6.57 -4.06
C TYR A 260 5.61 -6.07 -4.05
N ALA A 261 6.58 -6.98 -4.03
CA ALA A 261 7.97 -6.68 -3.81
C ALA A 261 8.65 -6.12 -5.07
N SER A 262 9.51 -5.14 -4.87
CA SER A 262 10.31 -4.55 -5.95
C SER A 262 11.49 -5.46 -6.37
N PRO A 263 12.05 -5.28 -7.59
CA PRO A 263 13.19 -6.07 -8.05
C PRO A 263 14.38 -6.06 -7.09
N GLU A 264 14.75 -4.89 -6.55
CA GLU A 264 15.87 -4.76 -5.61
C GLU A 264 15.58 -5.36 -4.23
N LEU A 265 14.31 -5.40 -3.81
CA LEU A 265 13.91 -6.07 -2.58
C LEU A 265 14.01 -7.59 -2.74
N ILE A 266 13.63 -8.12 -3.91
CA ILE A 266 13.74 -9.55 -4.23
C ILE A 266 15.21 -9.97 -4.39
N GLN A 267 16.01 -9.21 -5.13
CA GLN A 267 17.40 -9.58 -5.46
C GLN A 267 18.37 -9.34 -4.31
N HIS A 268 18.18 -8.24 -3.58
CA HIS A 268 19.18 -7.73 -2.65
C HIS A 268 18.62 -7.47 -1.25
N GLN A 269 17.34 -7.81 -1.00
CA GLN A 269 16.66 -7.55 0.28
C GLN A 269 16.74 -6.06 0.69
N LYS A 270 16.88 -5.18 -0.31
CA LYS A 270 17.02 -3.75 -0.11
C LYS A 270 15.64 -3.11 0.00
N CYS A 271 15.26 -2.74 1.22
CA CYS A 271 14.04 -1.98 1.48
C CYS A 271 14.35 -0.49 1.60
N SER A 272 13.54 0.36 0.98
CA SER A 272 13.68 1.81 0.96
C SER A 272 12.34 2.49 0.66
N GLU A 273 12.30 3.83 0.67
CA GLU A 273 11.14 4.56 0.12
C GLU A 273 10.83 4.13 -1.33
N LYS A 274 11.86 3.78 -2.11
CA LYS A 274 11.70 3.38 -3.51
C LYS A 274 11.13 1.97 -3.66
N SER A 275 11.37 1.06 -2.72
CA SER A 275 10.69 -0.24 -2.73
C SER A 275 9.23 -0.09 -2.33
N ASP A 276 8.92 0.74 -1.33
CA ASP A 276 7.53 1.09 -0.98
C ASP A 276 6.79 1.77 -2.15
N MET A 277 7.50 2.60 -2.94
CA MET A 277 6.93 3.21 -4.15
C MET A 277 6.54 2.16 -5.21
N PHE A 278 7.33 1.10 -5.36
CA PHE A 278 6.96 -0.02 -6.24
C PHE A 278 5.71 -0.73 -5.71
N SER A 279 5.68 -1.05 -4.41
CA SER A 279 4.51 -1.67 -3.77
C SER A 279 3.25 -0.79 -3.87
N MET A 280 3.39 0.54 -3.84
CA MET A 280 2.30 1.49 -4.11
C MET A 280 1.75 1.32 -5.53
N GLY A 281 2.61 1.09 -6.53
CA GLY A 281 2.18 0.78 -7.91
C GLY A 281 1.36 -0.50 -8.00
N VAL A 282 1.84 -1.56 -7.38
CA VAL A 282 1.13 -2.85 -7.30
C VAL A 282 -0.20 -2.69 -6.54
N THR A 283 -0.24 -1.87 -5.49
CA THR A 283 -1.46 -1.60 -4.71
C THR A 283 -2.50 -0.82 -5.51
N MET A 284 -2.08 0.19 -6.29
CA MET A 284 -2.98 0.89 -7.21
C MET A 284 -3.51 -0.06 -8.30
N TRP A 285 -2.67 -0.97 -8.79
CA TRP A 285 -3.09 -2.02 -9.72
C TRP A 285 -4.11 -2.98 -9.10
N GLU A 286 -3.88 -3.45 -7.87
CA GLU A 286 -4.80 -4.31 -7.11
C GLU A 286 -6.18 -3.65 -6.99
N ALA A 287 -6.22 -2.36 -6.69
CA ALA A 287 -7.48 -1.63 -6.60
C ALA A 287 -8.21 -1.50 -7.95
N LEU A 288 -7.50 -1.12 -9.01
CA LEU A 288 -8.09 -0.92 -10.35
C LEU A 288 -8.46 -2.24 -11.04
N SER A 289 -7.92 -3.35 -10.57
CA SER A 289 -8.27 -4.71 -10.97
C SER A 289 -9.35 -5.34 -10.08
N LYS A 290 -10.00 -4.55 -9.21
CA LYS A 290 -11.06 -4.99 -8.29
C LYS A 290 -10.59 -6.09 -7.31
N ALA A 291 -9.53 -5.80 -6.57
CA ALA A 291 -8.93 -6.72 -5.60
C ALA A 291 -8.44 -8.04 -6.20
N THR A 292 -8.14 -8.06 -7.51
CA THR A 292 -7.46 -9.22 -8.10
C THR A 292 -6.10 -9.38 -7.45
N ILE A 293 -5.77 -10.60 -7.05
CA ILE A 293 -4.46 -10.92 -6.49
C ILE A 293 -3.38 -10.61 -7.55
N PRO A 294 -2.37 -9.78 -7.26
CA PRO A 294 -1.29 -9.52 -8.21
C PRO A 294 -0.59 -10.81 -8.61
N TRP A 295 -0.34 -10.97 -9.91
CA TRP A 295 0.24 -12.19 -10.49
C TRP A 295 -0.60 -13.46 -10.25
N SER A 296 -1.93 -13.33 -10.17
CA SER A 296 -2.85 -14.46 -9.92
C SER A 296 -2.75 -15.58 -10.96
N ASN A 297 -2.27 -15.27 -12.16
CA ASN A 297 -2.00 -16.23 -13.23
C ASN A 297 -0.68 -17.02 -13.05
N ILE A 298 0.08 -16.75 -11.99
CA ILE A 298 1.36 -17.38 -11.71
C ILE A 298 1.26 -18.19 -10.42
N GLU A 299 1.59 -19.48 -10.51
CA GLU A 299 1.41 -20.45 -9.44
C GLU A 299 2.46 -20.33 -8.33
N THR A 300 3.70 -20.02 -8.67
CA THR A 300 4.82 -20.07 -7.70
C THR A 300 5.48 -18.71 -7.49
N ASP A 301 5.78 -18.40 -6.23
CA ASP A 301 6.51 -17.19 -5.85
C ASP A 301 7.90 -17.11 -6.52
N LYS A 302 8.54 -18.27 -6.76
CA LYS A 302 9.82 -18.35 -7.48
C LYS A 302 9.71 -17.80 -8.91
N GLU A 303 8.64 -18.13 -9.61
CA GLU A 303 8.40 -17.62 -10.97
C GLU A 303 8.10 -16.13 -10.95
N ILE A 304 7.31 -15.65 -9.98
CA ILE A 304 7.04 -14.22 -9.78
C ILE A 304 8.37 -13.47 -9.56
N CYS A 305 9.23 -13.97 -8.68
CA CYS A 305 10.55 -13.40 -8.45
C CYS A 305 11.37 -13.30 -9.75
N GLN A 306 11.39 -14.35 -10.58
CA GLN A 306 12.13 -14.34 -11.84
C GLN A 306 11.61 -13.29 -12.82
N ARG A 307 10.29 -13.17 -12.97
CA ARG A 307 9.66 -12.20 -13.88
C ARG A 307 9.83 -10.76 -13.44
N VAL A 308 9.60 -10.47 -12.15
CA VAL A 308 9.80 -9.12 -11.61
C VAL A 308 11.27 -8.70 -11.76
N THR A 309 12.20 -9.62 -11.51
CA THR A 309 13.64 -9.33 -11.60
C THR A 309 14.17 -9.30 -13.03
N SER A 310 13.44 -9.81 -14.02
CA SER A 310 13.71 -9.61 -15.45
C SER A 310 13.09 -8.33 -16.02
N GLY A 311 12.34 -7.57 -15.20
CA GLY A 311 11.70 -6.32 -15.57
C GLY A 311 10.29 -6.46 -16.12
N GLU A 312 9.68 -7.64 -15.99
CA GLU A 312 8.25 -7.81 -16.28
C GLU A 312 7.41 -7.06 -15.23
N ILE A 313 6.31 -6.47 -15.70
CA ILE A 313 5.34 -5.75 -14.88
C ILE A 313 3.93 -6.27 -15.16
N LEU A 314 3.00 -6.00 -14.23
CA LEU A 314 1.59 -6.34 -14.38
C LEU A 314 0.99 -5.68 -15.63
N SER A 315 0.05 -6.38 -16.28
CA SER A 315 -0.69 -5.83 -17.42
C SER A 315 -1.71 -4.78 -16.97
N LYS A 316 -1.99 -3.79 -17.82
CA LYS A 316 -2.96 -2.73 -17.51
C LYS A 316 -4.36 -3.34 -17.19
N PRO A 317 -5.01 -2.99 -16.07
CA PRO A 317 -6.39 -3.40 -15.78
C PRO A 317 -7.39 -2.83 -16.80
N ILE A 318 -8.45 -3.59 -17.11
CA ILE A 318 -9.47 -3.20 -18.11
C ILE A 318 -10.15 -1.87 -17.75
N MET A 319 -10.41 -1.64 -16.47
CA MET A 319 -11.13 -0.46 -15.98
C MET A 319 -10.23 0.77 -15.75
N CYS A 320 -8.92 0.66 -16.02
CA CYS A 320 -7.96 1.74 -15.80
C CYS A 320 -7.81 2.59 -17.07
N SER A 321 -7.83 3.92 -16.94
CA SER A 321 -7.55 4.83 -18.05
C SER A 321 -6.08 4.74 -18.49
N ASP A 322 -5.75 5.22 -19.69
CA ASP A 322 -4.36 5.28 -20.14
C ASP A 322 -3.55 6.28 -19.29
N GLU A 323 -4.16 7.40 -18.94
CA GLU A 323 -3.54 8.47 -18.14
C GLU A 323 -3.22 7.99 -16.72
N THR A 324 -4.14 7.28 -16.07
CA THR A 324 -3.90 6.68 -14.75
C THR A 324 -2.83 5.60 -14.82
N TRP A 325 -2.90 4.74 -15.85
CA TRP A 325 -1.91 3.68 -16.03
C TRP A 325 -0.50 4.24 -16.23
N LEU A 326 -0.34 5.32 -17.02
CA LEU A 326 0.94 5.99 -17.20
C LEU A 326 1.53 6.48 -15.86
N VAL A 327 0.71 7.00 -14.96
CA VAL A 327 1.18 7.38 -13.61
C VAL A 327 1.60 6.15 -12.81
N ILE A 328 0.82 5.07 -12.83
CA ILE A 328 1.15 3.81 -12.12
C ILE A 328 2.47 3.22 -12.65
N LEU A 329 2.70 3.23 -13.96
CA LEU A 329 3.95 2.76 -14.56
C LEU A 329 5.18 3.49 -14.02
N THR A 330 5.08 4.79 -13.72
CA THR A 330 6.22 5.54 -13.16
C THR A 330 6.67 5.02 -11.79
N THR A 331 5.77 4.40 -11.02
CA THR A 331 6.10 3.87 -9.69
C THR A 331 6.75 2.49 -9.77
N MET A 332 6.56 1.77 -10.88
CA MET A 332 7.09 0.42 -11.11
C MET A 332 8.28 0.39 -12.07
N ILE A 333 8.94 1.54 -12.31
CA ILE A 333 10.18 1.61 -13.11
C ILE A 333 11.23 0.67 -12.50
N PHE A 334 11.92 -0.09 -13.35
CA PHE A 334 12.91 -1.08 -12.91
C PHE A 334 14.02 -0.43 -12.07
N ASN A 335 14.61 0.66 -12.55
CA ASN A 335 15.59 1.44 -11.80
C ASN A 335 14.93 2.20 -10.64
N GLU A 336 15.21 1.80 -9.40
CA GLU A 336 14.65 2.40 -8.18
C GLU A 336 14.87 3.92 -8.07
N GLN A 337 15.96 4.46 -8.63
CA GLN A 337 16.28 5.89 -8.53
C GLN A 337 15.44 6.76 -9.48
N GLU A 338 14.90 6.16 -10.55
CA GLU A 338 14.04 6.84 -11.52
C GLU A 338 12.58 6.87 -11.09
N ARG A 339 12.18 6.02 -10.12
CA ARG A 339 10.85 6.06 -9.52
C ARG A 339 10.63 7.42 -8.84
N PRO A 340 9.40 7.97 -8.83
CA PRO A 340 9.11 9.23 -8.15
C PRO A 340 9.27 9.11 -6.62
N THR A 341 9.22 10.25 -5.95
CA THR A 341 8.95 10.34 -4.50
C THR A 341 7.44 10.31 -4.25
N PHE A 342 7.00 10.00 -3.03
CA PHE A 342 5.56 10.04 -2.70
C PHE A 342 4.94 11.43 -2.87
N SER A 343 5.70 12.50 -2.63
CA SER A 343 5.25 13.88 -2.89
C SER A 343 5.07 14.16 -4.39
N GLN A 344 5.87 13.55 -5.27
CA GLN A 344 5.67 13.65 -6.72
C GLN A 344 4.47 12.83 -7.17
N LEU A 345 4.30 11.60 -6.65
CA LEU A 345 3.12 10.78 -6.95
C LEU A 345 1.82 11.48 -6.56
N LYS A 346 1.73 12.04 -5.35
CA LYS A 346 0.56 12.80 -4.89
C LYS A 346 0.20 13.91 -5.86
N ARG A 347 1.17 14.72 -6.29
CA ARG A 347 0.94 15.79 -7.29
C ARG A 347 0.43 15.27 -8.63
N SER A 348 0.96 14.13 -9.10
CA SER A 348 0.49 13.49 -10.33
C SER A 348 -0.96 13.02 -10.19
N LEU A 349 -1.33 12.40 -9.07
CA LEU A 349 -2.70 11.95 -8.79
C LEU A 349 -3.67 13.13 -8.67
N THR A 350 -3.31 14.19 -7.95
CA THR A 350 -4.15 15.41 -7.87
C THR A 350 -4.38 16.05 -9.24
N ARG A 351 -3.36 16.04 -10.12
CA ARG A 351 -3.51 16.53 -11.49
C ARG A 351 -4.46 15.64 -12.31
N LEU A 352 -4.33 14.32 -12.20
CA LEU A 352 -5.23 13.37 -12.87
C LEU A 352 -6.68 13.55 -12.41
N GLN A 353 -6.89 13.68 -11.10
CA GLN A 353 -8.19 13.94 -10.51
C GLN A 353 -8.85 15.18 -11.13
N TYR A 354 -8.14 16.32 -11.14
CA TYR A 354 -8.63 17.55 -11.76
C TYR A 354 -8.97 17.38 -13.25
N GLN A 355 -8.17 16.61 -14.00
CA GLN A 355 -8.43 16.35 -15.42
C GLN A 355 -9.70 15.51 -15.62
N LEU A 356 -9.87 14.44 -14.84
CA LEU A 356 -11.02 13.55 -14.92
C LEU A 356 -12.33 14.23 -14.45
N GLU A 357 -12.26 15.08 -13.43
CA GLU A 357 -13.41 15.89 -12.98
C GLU A 357 -13.89 16.86 -14.07
N ASN A 358 -12.95 17.55 -14.73
CA ASN A 358 -13.28 18.47 -15.83
C ASN A 358 -13.84 17.75 -17.05
N LEU A 359 -13.33 16.55 -17.38
CA LEU A 359 -13.89 15.72 -18.45
C LEU A 359 -15.31 15.27 -18.13
N THR A 360 -15.55 14.81 -16.90
CA THR A 360 -16.89 14.41 -16.43
C THR A 360 -17.87 15.56 -16.49
N ARG A 361 -17.47 16.75 -16.01
CA ARG A 361 -18.29 17.96 -16.08
C ARG A 361 -18.61 18.37 -17.52
N SER A 362 -17.59 18.39 -18.39
CA SER A 362 -17.76 18.70 -19.82
C SER A 362 -18.71 17.71 -20.50
N HIS A 363 -18.64 16.43 -20.13
CA HIS A 363 -19.55 15.40 -20.64
C HIS A 363 -20.99 15.63 -20.19
N ILE A 364 -21.22 15.92 -18.90
CA ILE A 364 -22.55 16.24 -18.37
C ILE A 364 -23.14 17.47 -19.05
N GLU A 365 -22.36 18.53 -19.21
CA GLU A 365 -22.79 19.76 -19.91
C GLU A 365 -23.15 19.48 -21.37
N LEU A 366 -22.36 18.65 -22.06
CA LEU A 366 -22.64 18.22 -23.42
C LEU A 366 -23.94 17.39 -23.49
N MET A 367 -24.13 16.42 -22.59
CA MET A 367 -25.34 15.60 -22.53
C MET A 367 -26.59 16.44 -22.24
N ALA A 368 -26.49 17.42 -21.33
CA ALA A 368 -27.59 18.36 -21.05
C ALA A 368 -27.94 19.24 -22.26
N LYS A 369 -26.94 19.66 -23.05
CA LYS A 369 -27.18 20.36 -24.32
C LYS A 369 -27.89 19.45 -25.34
N PHE A 370 -27.46 18.19 -25.47
CA PHE A 370 -28.12 17.21 -26.34
C PHE A 370 -29.59 16.99 -25.96
N GLN A 371 -29.90 16.82 -24.67
CA GLN A 371 -31.27 16.65 -24.18
C GLN A 371 -32.16 17.84 -24.52
N ARG A 372 -31.64 19.08 -24.41
CA ARG A 372 -32.39 20.28 -24.80
C ARG A 372 -32.64 20.38 -26.31
N VAL A 373 -31.65 20.01 -27.12
CA VAL A 373 -31.75 20.11 -28.60
C VAL A 373 -32.66 19.04 -29.16
N LEU A 374 -32.58 17.80 -28.65
CA LEU A 374 -33.33 16.68 -29.17
C LEU A 374 -34.73 16.54 -28.56
N GLN A 375 -35.05 17.27 -27.48
CA GLN A 375 -36.32 17.14 -26.73
C GLN A 375 -36.63 15.69 -26.28
N VAL A 376 -35.62 14.82 -26.20
CA VAL A 376 -35.76 13.43 -25.74
C VAL A 376 -35.26 13.33 -24.31
N ASP A 377 -36.05 12.72 -23.43
CA ASP A 377 -35.60 12.41 -22.06
C ASP A 377 -34.53 11.31 -22.10
N MET A 378 -33.27 11.70 -21.90
CA MET A 378 -32.12 10.79 -21.95
C MET A 378 -32.10 9.78 -20.80
N ASN A 379 -32.91 9.95 -19.75
CA ASN A 379 -33.09 8.91 -18.72
C ASN A 379 -33.82 7.66 -19.27
N GLN A 380 -34.51 7.77 -20.41
CA GLN A 380 -35.05 6.61 -21.15
C GLN A 380 -34.03 5.99 -22.13
N VAL A 381 -32.84 6.58 -22.26
CA VAL A 381 -31.81 6.19 -23.24
C VAL A 381 -30.64 5.44 -22.58
N VAL A 382 -30.73 5.12 -21.28
CA VAL A 382 -29.59 4.55 -20.55
C VAL A 382 -29.53 3.01 -20.66
N VAL A 383 -28.33 2.56 -21.06
CA VAL A 383 -27.76 1.20 -21.11
C VAL A 383 -27.98 0.43 -22.43
N GLY A 384 -26.84 0.08 -23.04
CA GLY A 384 -26.72 -0.52 -24.36
C GLY A 384 -27.61 -1.73 -24.59
N ILE A 385 -28.34 -1.67 -25.72
CA ILE A 385 -28.83 -2.74 -26.60
C ILE A 385 -29.68 -2.09 -27.73
N ALA A 386 -30.16 -0.86 -27.56
CA ALA A 386 -31.07 -0.24 -28.54
C ALA A 386 -30.41 0.62 -29.65
N VAL A 387 -29.09 0.54 -29.89
CA VAL A 387 -28.47 1.35 -30.95
C VAL A 387 -28.96 0.92 -32.34
N GLU A 388 -29.22 -0.37 -32.59
CA GLU A 388 -29.71 -0.83 -33.90
C GLU A 388 -31.17 -0.46 -34.20
N GLN A 389 -32.05 -0.39 -33.18
CA GLN A 389 -33.45 -0.02 -33.40
C GLN A 389 -33.69 1.50 -33.44
N THR A 390 -32.87 2.31 -32.75
CA THR A 390 -32.95 3.78 -32.86
C THR A 390 -32.28 4.30 -34.14
N LEU A 391 -31.33 3.55 -34.72
CA LEU A 391 -30.68 3.88 -36.01
C LEU A 391 -31.65 3.93 -37.20
N VAL A 392 -32.80 3.23 -37.14
CA VAL A 392 -33.80 3.25 -38.22
C VAL A 392 -34.60 4.56 -38.25
N ASN A 393 -34.86 5.16 -37.07
CA ASN A 393 -35.68 6.38 -36.96
C ASN A 393 -34.91 7.70 -37.15
N LEU A 394 -33.58 7.68 -37.09
CA LEU A 394 -32.75 8.89 -37.30
C LEU A 394 -32.41 9.14 -38.79
N SER A 395 -32.80 8.24 -39.69
CA SER A 395 -32.62 8.38 -41.14
C SER A 395 -33.51 9.47 -41.77
N GLY A 396 -34.48 10.00 -41.03
CA GLY A 396 -35.40 11.06 -41.47
C GLY A 396 -35.09 12.47 -40.96
N LEU A 397 -34.08 12.65 -40.09
CA LEU A 397 -33.68 13.97 -39.61
C LEU A 397 -32.67 14.56 -40.60
N ASN A 398 -33.00 15.72 -41.16
CA ASN A 398 -32.13 16.46 -42.06
C ASN A 398 -30.96 17.03 -41.23
N ILE A 399 -29.85 16.28 -41.16
CA ILE A 399 -28.69 16.48 -40.26
C ILE A 399 -27.78 17.65 -40.69
N ASP A 400 -28.10 18.34 -41.79
CA ASP A 400 -27.22 19.34 -42.41
C ASP A 400 -26.89 20.59 -41.56
N GLN A 401 -27.52 20.78 -40.39
CA GLN A 401 -27.24 21.93 -39.50
C GLN A 401 -26.39 21.60 -38.25
N THR A 402 -26.12 20.32 -37.93
CA THR A 402 -25.55 19.94 -36.61
C THR A 402 -24.12 19.41 -36.64
N GLY A 403 -23.54 19.17 -37.82
CA GLY A 403 -22.15 18.68 -37.94
C GLY A 403 -21.91 17.28 -37.35
N ALA A 404 -22.96 16.54 -37.01
CA ALA A 404 -22.90 15.17 -36.51
C ALA A 404 -22.98 14.16 -37.66
N THR A 405 -22.10 13.16 -37.69
CA THR A 405 -22.12 12.07 -38.67
C THR A 405 -21.89 10.74 -37.97
N PHE A 406 -22.64 9.72 -38.36
CA PHE A 406 -22.41 8.33 -37.97
C PHE A 406 -21.90 7.57 -39.19
N ARG A 407 -20.82 6.81 -39.03
CA ARG A 407 -20.28 5.95 -40.08
C ARG A 407 -19.84 4.62 -39.50
N ARG A 408 -20.44 3.53 -39.98
CA ARG A 408 -19.93 2.17 -39.73
C ARG A 408 -18.65 1.96 -40.54
N ILE A 409 -17.62 1.43 -39.91
CA ILE A 409 -16.40 1.05 -40.64
C ILE A 409 -16.70 -0.27 -41.36
N PRO A 410 -16.54 -0.34 -42.70
CA PRO A 410 -16.76 -1.56 -43.46
C PRO A 410 -15.99 -2.74 -42.85
N ASP A 411 -16.61 -3.92 -42.88
CA ASP A 411 -16.02 -5.18 -42.39
C ASP A 411 -15.67 -5.20 -40.89
N THR A 412 -16.25 -4.27 -40.11
CA THR A 412 -16.14 -4.26 -38.64
C THR A 412 -17.51 -4.05 -37.97
N ASN A 413 -17.58 -4.34 -36.67
CA ASN A 413 -18.70 -3.94 -35.81
C ASN A 413 -18.53 -2.53 -35.23
N ILE A 414 -17.52 -1.78 -35.68
CA ILE A 414 -17.19 -0.48 -35.10
C ILE A 414 -18.03 0.60 -35.78
N THR A 415 -18.76 1.37 -34.97
CA THR A 415 -19.50 2.54 -35.43
C THR A 415 -18.81 3.80 -34.96
N VAL A 416 -18.41 4.65 -35.91
CA VAL A 416 -17.77 5.93 -35.64
C VAL A 416 -18.84 7.01 -35.55
N PHE A 417 -18.97 7.61 -34.38
CA PHE A 417 -19.68 8.86 -34.20
C PHE A 417 -18.69 10.02 -34.30
N ARG A 418 -18.97 10.98 -35.17
CA ARG A 418 -18.17 12.19 -35.32
C ARG A 418 -19.08 13.41 -35.18
N LEU A 419 -18.71 14.34 -34.33
CA LEU A 419 -19.46 15.57 -34.06
C LEU A 419 -18.55 16.78 -34.27
N ARG A 420 -18.96 17.71 -35.14
CA ARG A 420 -18.28 18.99 -35.37
C ARG A 420 -19.06 20.11 -34.71
N ILE A 421 -18.44 20.76 -33.72
CA ILE A 421 -19.03 21.90 -33.01
C ILE A 421 -18.25 23.17 -33.36
N PRO A 422 -18.92 24.28 -33.75
CA PRO A 422 -18.29 25.58 -33.85
C PRO A 422 -17.91 26.11 -32.45
N ASP A 423 -16.68 26.60 -32.29
CA ASP A 423 -16.14 27.16 -31.04
C ASP A 423 -15.40 28.47 -31.36
N ASP A 424 -16.02 29.63 -31.10
CA ASP A 424 -15.51 31.01 -31.21
C ASP A 424 -14.19 31.22 -31.99
N ASN A 425 -14.20 30.85 -33.29
CA ASN A 425 -13.15 30.92 -34.33
C ASN A 425 -12.47 29.60 -34.77
N ASN A 426 -12.86 28.43 -34.26
CA ASN A 426 -12.38 27.11 -34.72
C ASN A 426 -13.49 26.04 -34.72
N LEU A 427 -13.31 24.98 -35.52
CA LEU A 427 -14.18 23.79 -35.50
C LEU A 427 -13.54 22.69 -34.64
N LYS A 428 -14.17 22.32 -33.52
CA LYS A 428 -13.75 21.16 -32.72
C LYS A 428 -14.48 19.91 -33.21
N THR A 429 -13.71 18.87 -33.51
CA THR A 429 -14.25 17.57 -33.95
C THR A 429 -14.07 16.55 -32.82
N PHE A 430 -15.18 16.03 -32.31
CA PHE A 430 -15.22 14.92 -31.36
C PHE A 430 -15.47 13.63 -32.12
N THR A 431 -14.66 12.61 -31.89
CA THR A 431 -14.84 11.28 -32.50
C THR A 431 -14.92 10.23 -31.39
N LYS A 432 -15.96 9.41 -31.39
CA LYS A 432 -16.12 8.29 -30.46
C LYS A 432 -16.40 7.02 -31.25
N TYR A 433 -15.76 5.94 -30.84
CA TYR A 433 -15.87 4.62 -31.44
C TYR A 433 -16.77 3.78 -30.53
N TYR A 434 -17.80 3.18 -31.11
CA TYR A 434 -18.73 2.27 -30.45
C TYR A 434 -18.56 0.86 -31.00
#